data_AF-A0A2G8KTG0-F1
#
_entry.id   AF-A0A2G8KTG0-F1
#
_cell.length_a   1.000
_cell.length_b   1.000
_cell.length_c   1.000
_cell.angle_alpha   90.00
_cell.angle_beta   90.00
_cell.angle_gamma   90.00
#
_symmetry.space_group_name_H-M   'P 1'
#
loop_
_entity.id
_entity.type
_entity.pdbx_description
1 polymer ?
#
loop_
_entity_poly.entity_id
_entity_poly.type
_entity_poly.pdbx_seq_one_letter_code
_entity_poly.pdbx_strand_id
1 'polypeptide(L)'
;MVCLFEGVTSDNVCDDKWKIYHDNCYLFSELFSGTNKENWSNARTECDDRSANLTAIEDQDTWDWVVRQISSLDLSDELWIGLYKSNNVYDWDDGTHPNTSNL
;
A
#
# COMPACT_ATOMS: atom_id res chain seq x y z
N MET A 1 -0.09 7.22 -2.28
CA MET A 1 -0.01 6.14 -1.29
C MET A 1 -0.82 4.95 -1.75
N VAL A 2 -0.49 3.78 -1.21
CA VAL A 2 -1.24 2.54 -1.39
C VAL A 2 -1.62 2.01 -0.01
N CYS A 3 -2.92 1.93 0.30
CA CYS A 3 -3.41 1.27 1.51
C CYS A 3 -3.81 -0.17 1.20
N LEU A 4 -3.63 -1.05 2.17
CA LEU A 4 -4.05 -2.44 2.20
C LEU A 4 -5.08 -2.64 3.31
N PHE A 5 -6.26 -3.10 2.94
CA PHE A 5 -7.25 -3.63 3.87
C PHE A 5 -7.25 -5.15 3.78
N GLU A 6 -6.87 -5.81 4.87
CA GLU A 6 -6.87 -7.27 5.00
C GLU A 6 -8.29 -7.74 5.29
N GLY A 7 -8.89 -8.47 4.35
CA GLY A 7 -10.22 -9.03 4.48
C GLY A 7 -11.15 -8.63 3.36
N VAL A 8 -11.43 -9.59 2.49
CA VAL A 8 -12.60 -9.56 1.61
C VAL A 8 -13.84 -10.08 2.34
N THR A 9 -15.01 -9.54 2.02
CA THR A 9 -16.29 -10.15 2.42
C THR A 9 -16.45 -11.53 1.75
N SER A 10 -17.38 -12.38 2.22
CA SER A 10 -17.61 -13.74 1.69
C SER A 10 -17.87 -13.81 0.18
N ASP A 11 -18.14 -12.68 -0.46
CA ASP A 11 -18.41 -12.54 -1.89
C ASP A 11 -17.20 -12.00 -2.69
N ASN A 12 -16.00 -11.88 -2.10
CA ASN A 12 -14.81 -11.29 -2.74
C ASN A 12 -15.06 -9.88 -3.28
N VAL A 13 -15.78 -9.06 -2.49
CA VAL A 13 -16.13 -7.68 -2.87
C VAL A 13 -15.38 -6.71 -1.97
N CYS A 14 -14.65 -5.79 -2.62
CA CYS A 14 -14.15 -4.56 -2.00
C CYS A 14 -15.11 -3.40 -2.32
N ASP A 15 -15.11 -2.35 -1.50
CA ASP A 15 -15.87 -1.13 -1.78
C ASP A 15 -15.45 -0.49 -3.13
N ASP A 16 -16.35 0.29 -3.76
CA ASP A 16 -16.23 0.83 -5.13
C ASP A 16 -14.91 1.56 -5.48
N LYS A 17 -14.14 2.00 -4.48
CA LYS A 17 -12.86 2.71 -4.67
C LYS A 17 -11.62 1.83 -4.51
N TRP A 18 -11.80 0.62 -4.01
CA TRP A 18 -10.72 -0.31 -3.72
C TRP A 18 -10.54 -1.28 -4.87
N LYS A 19 -9.30 -1.66 -5.13
CA LYS A 19 -8.92 -2.68 -6.11
C LYS A 19 -8.70 -3.99 -5.39
N ILE A 20 -9.42 -5.03 -5.81
CA ILE A 20 -9.20 -6.37 -5.30
C ILE A 20 -7.97 -6.99 -5.95
N TYR A 21 -7.12 -7.60 -5.13
CA TYR A 21 -6.06 -8.50 -5.58
C TYR A 21 -5.91 -9.63 -4.58
N HIS A 22 -6.01 -10.87 -5.07
CA HIS A 22 -6.17 -12.05 -4.22
C HIS A 22 -7.30 -11.84 -3.21
N ASP A 23 -7.04 -12.06 -1.93
CA ASP A 23 -8.03 -11.94 -0.84
C ASP A 23 -7.95 -10.58 -0.11
N ASN A 24 -7.36 -9.57 -0.77
CA ASN A 24 -7.05 -8.26 -0.20
C ASN A 24 -7.61 -7.11 -1.03
N CYS A 25 -7.88 -5.99 -0.35
CA CYS A 25 -8.38 -4.76 -0.96
C CYS A 25 -7.31 -3.67 -0.89
N TYR A 26 -7.05 -3.00 -2.02
CA TYR A 26 -6.04 -1.95 -2.11
C TYR A 26 -6.63 -0.60 -2.52
N LEU A 27 -6.26 0.46 -1.83
CA LEU A 27 -6.67 1.83 -2.17
C LEU A 27 -5.46 2.63 -2.65
N PHE A 28 -5.57 3.17 -3.87
CA PHE A 28 -4.56 4.05 -4.45
C PHE A 28 -5.00 5.50 -4.31
N SER A 29 -4.12 6.37 -3.82
CA SER A 29 -4.41 7.80 -3.65
C SER A 29 -3.20 8.67 -3.98
N GLU A 30 -3.32 9.55 -4.97
CA GLU A 30 -2.26 10.51 -5.32
C GLU A 30 -2.11 11.65 -4.31
N LEU A 31 -3.16 11.94 -3.55
CA LEU A 31 -3.20 13.05 -2.59
C LEU A 31 -2.05 12.96 -1.59
N PHE A 32 -1.63 11.73 -1.28
CA PHE A 32 -0.52 11.42 -0.39
C PHE A 32 0.62 10.76 -1.18
N SER A 33 1.34 11.55 -1.97
CA SER A 33 2.48 11.15 -2.80
C SER A 33 3.70 12.05 -2.56
N GLY A 34 4.89 11.59 -2.92
CA GLY A 34 6.14 12.38 -2.87
C GLY A 34 6.03 13.70 -3.64
N THR A 35 5.26 13.70 -4.72
CA THR A 35 4.98 14.88 -5.55
C THR A 35 4.07 15.92 -4.87
N ASN A 36 3.21 15.52 -3.93
CA ASN A 36 2.26 16.40 -3.25
C ASN A 36 2.76 16.93 -1.89
N LYS A 37 4.04 16.72 -1.55
CA LYS A 37 4.69 17.14 -0.30
C LYS A 37 4.10 16.56 0.99
N GLU A 38 3.14 15.66 0.88
CA GLU A 38 2.62 14.92 2.03
C GLU A 38 3.66 13.90 2.49
N ASN A 39 3.96 13.90 3.78
CA ASN A 39 4.96 12.99 4.34
C ASN A 39 4.38 11.59 4.57
N TRP A 40 5.25 10.59 4.65
CA TRP A 40 4.87 9.19 4.89
C TRP A 40 3.94 9.00 6.11
N SER A 41 4.13 9.80 7.17
CA SER A 41 3.30 9.71 8.38
C SER A 41 1.85 10.09 8.11
N ASN A 42 1.59 11.09 7.27
CA ASN A 42 0.22 11.48 6.91
C ASN A 42 -0.44 10.41 6.04
N ALA A 43 0.32 9.80 5.13
CA ALA A 43 -0.17 8.67 4.33
C ALA A 43 -0.55 7.46 5.20
N ARG A 44 0.24 7.19 6.24
CA ARG A 44 -0.06 6.16 7.24
C ARG A 44 -1.36 6.46 7.97
N THR A 45 -1.50 7.65 8.55
CA THR A 45 -2.71 8.06 9.27
C THR A 45 -3.95 7.95 8.39
N GLU A 46 -3.87 8.30 7.11
CA GLU A 46 -5.01 8.17 6.19
C GLU A 46 -5.42 6.71 5.94
N CYS A 47 -4.46 5.77 5.90
CA CYS A 47 -4.80 4.35 5.85
C CYS A 47 -5.42 3.89 7.17
N ASP A 48 -4.85 4.30 8.31
CA ASP A 48 -5.34 3.95 9.65
C ASP A 48 -6.79 4.43 9.87
N ASP A 49 -7.11 5.65 9.44
CA ASP A 49 -8.46 6.25 9.50
C ASP A 49 -9.49 5.45 8.68
N ARG A 50 -9.02 4.61 7.75
CA ARG A 50 -9.82 3.71 6.92
C ARG A 50 -9.81 2.26 7.43
N SER A 51 -9.29 2.02 8.63
CA SER A 51 -9.08 0.68 9.21
C SER A 51 -8.19 -0.21 8.33
N ALA A 52 -7.27 0.40 7.59
CA ALA A 52 -6.32 -0.24 6.68
C ALA A 52 -4.89 0.12 7.08
N ASN A 53 -3.90 -0.54 6.50
CA ASN A 53 -2.48 -0.23 6.71
C ASN A 53 -1.87 0.31 5.42
N LEU A 54 -0.74 1.01 5.50
CA LEU A 54 0.07 1.21 4.29
C LEU A 54 0.56 -0.16 3.78
N THR A 55 0.43 -0.39 2.48
CA THR A 55 0.69 -1.70 1.88
C THR A 55 2.14 -2.15 2.05
N ALA A 56 2.35 -3.33 2.62
CA ALA A 56 3.59 -4.08 2.46
C ALA A 56 3.58 -4.85 1.13
N ILE A 57 4.71 -4.82 0.42
CA ILE A 57 4.87 -5.57 -0.83
C ILE A 57 5.94 -6.63 -0.58
N GLU A 58 5.50 -7.84 -0.30
CA GLU A 58 6.37 -8.94 0.11
C GLU A 58 6.82 -9.82 -1.07
N ASP A 59 6.08 -9.82 -2.17
CA ASP A 59 6.30 -10.68 -3.33
C ASP A 59 6.26 -9.91 -4.66
N GLN A 60 6.90 -10.49 -5.68
CA GLN A 60 7.03 -9.89 -7.02
C GLN A 60 5.69 -9.80 -7.75
N ASP A 61 4.76 -10.73 -7.50
CA ASP A 61 3.47 -10.78 -8.19
C ASP A 61 2.58 -9.59 -7.73
N THR A 62 2.56 -9.33 -6.42
CA THR A 62 1.95 -8.13 -5.84
C THR A 62 2.62 -6.86 -6.35
N TRP A 63 3.96 -6.81 -6.42
CA TRP A 63 4.68 -5.66 -6.97
C TRP A 63 4.27 -5.35 -8.42
N ASP A 64 4.31 -6.36 -9.29
CA ASP A 64 3.96 -6.21 -10.70
C ASP A 64 2.50 -5.79 -10.88
N TRP A 65 1.62 -6.25 -10.00
CA TRP A 65 0.23 -5.81 -9.99
C TRP A 65 0.06 -4.36 -9.55
N VAL A 66 0.72 -3.93 -8.48
CA VAL A 66 0.70 -2.53 -8.00
C VAL A 66 1.20 -1.58 -9.09
N VAL A 67 2.32 -1.89 -9.74
CA VAL A 67 2.87 -1.08 -10.85
C VAL A 67 1.86 -0.97 -12.00
N ARG A 68 1.21 -2.07 -12.38
CA ARG A 68 0.15 -2.05 -13.41
C ARG A 68 -1.02 -1.15 -13.01
N GLN A 69 -1.42 -1.15 -11.73
CA GLN A 69 -2.50 -0.27 -11.25
C GLN A 69 -2.09 1.20 -11.34
N ILE A 70 -0.88 1.55 -10.90
CA ILE A 70 -0.34 2.93 -10.98
C ILE A 70 -0.40 3.44 -12.42
N SER A 71 0.10 2.68 -13.38
CA SER A 71 0.03 3.07 -14.80
C SER A 71 -1.40 3.14 -15.33
N SER A 72 -2.28 2.21 -14.94
CA SER A 72 -3.68 2.19 -15.42
C SER A 72 -4.53 3.33 -14.89
N LEU A 73 -4.19 3.83 -13.70
CA LEU A 73 -4.87 4.92 -13.02
C LEU A 73 -4.22 6.29 -13.29
N ASP A 74 -3.19 6.34 -14.14
CA ASP A 74 -2.41 7.53 -14.47
C ASP A 74 -1.86 8.24 -13.22
N LEU A 75 -1.36 7.44 -12.26
CA LEU A 75 -0.86 7.94 -10.98
C LEU A 75 0.64 8.27 -11.04
N SER A 76 1.07 9.21 -10.20
CA SER A 76 2.48 9.46 -9.91
C SER A 76 3.21 8.18 -9.46
N ASP A 77 4.44 7.97 -9.94
CA ASP A 77 5.30 6.85 -9.55
C ASP A 77 5.84 6.97 -8.10
N GLU A 78 5.58 8.09 -7.42
CA GLU A 78 6.07 8.38 -6.05
C GLU A 78 4.99 8.15 -4.97
N LEU A 79 4.30 7.01 -4.99
CA LEU A 79 3.32 6.68 -3.96
C LEU A 79 3.99 6.11 -2.70
N TRP A 80 3.54 6.55 -1.52
CA TRP A 80 3.94 5.96 -0.25
C TRP A 80 3.40 4.52 -0.08
N ILE A 81 4.26 3.61 0.40
CA ILE A 81 3.95 2.23 0.80
C ILE A 81 4.39 2.00 2.25
N GLY A 82 4.07 0.85 2.82
CA GLY A 82 4.26 0.53 4.24
C GLY A 82 5.70 0.28 4.68
N LEU A 83 6.68 0.45 3.80
CA LEU A 83 8.08 0.25 4.16
C LEU A 83 8.55 1.44 4.99
N TYR A 84 8.90 1.20 6.24
CA TYR A 84 9.51 2.20 7.09
C TYR A 84 10.84 1.71 7.65
N LYS A 85 11.67 2.65 8.12
CA LYS A 85 12.96 2.35 8.73
C LYS A 85 12.92 2.74 10.20
N SER A 86 13.04 1.76 11.08
CA SER A 86 13.11 1.94 12.53
C SER A 86 14.45 1.43 13.07
N ASN A 87 15.16 2.24 13.85
CA ASN A 87 16.44 1.85 14.47
C ASN A 87 17.47 1.22 13.50
N ASN A 88 17.58 1.74 12.28
CA ASN A 88 18.42 1.24 11.18
C ASN A 88 18.01 -0.11 10.56
N VAL A 89 16.85 -0.65 10.94
CA VAL A 89 16.25 -1.84 10.36
C VAL A 89 15.04 -1.41 9.53
N TYR A 90 14.91 -1.97 8.32
CA TYR A 90 13.69 -1.82 7.53
C TYR A 90 12.64 -2.75 8.10
N ASP A 91 11.41 -2.27 8.24
CA ASP A 91 10.27 -3.02 8.75
C ASP A 91 9.01 -2.59 8.00
N TRP A 92 8.01 -3.46 7.95
CA TRP A 92 6.71 -3.13 7.35
C TRP A 92 5.70 -2.74 8.41
N ASP A 93 4.88 -1.75 8.11
CA ASP A 93 3.95 -1.14 9.08
C ASP A 93 2.84 -2.07 9.57
N ASP A 94 2.62 -3.17 8.86
CA ASP A 94 1.71 -4.26 9.24
C ASP A 94 2.35 -5.28 10.20
N GLY A 95 3.64 -5.12 10.55
CA GLY A 95 4.38 -6.01 11.44
C GLY A 95 5.02 -7.21 10.73
N THR A 96 4.96 -7.29 9.40
CA THR A 96 5.70 -8.26 8.62
C THR A 96 7.19 -7.89 8.54
N HIS A 97 8.08 -8.88 8.63
CA HIS A 97 9.52 -8.63 8.55
C HIS A 97 9.96 -8.67 7.08
N PRO A 98 10.70 -7.66 6.57
CA PRO A 98 11.13 -7.66 5.17
C PRO A 98 12.09 -8.81 4.90
N ASN A 99 11.77 -9.62 3.88
CA ASN A 99 12.68 -10.64 3.37
C ASN A 99 13.90 -9.99 2.68
N THR A 100 15.07 -10.62 2.81
CA THR A 100 16.36 -10.14 2.28
C THR A 100 16.44 -10.01 0.75
N SER A 101 15.40 -10.42 0.03
CA SER A 101 15.27 -10.28 -1.42
C SER A 101 14.71 -8.93 -1.87
N ASN A 102 14.18 -8.12 -0.94
CA ASN A 102 13.54 -6.82 -1.24
C ASN A 102 14.33 -5.63 -0.65
N LEU A 103 15.63 -5.81 -0.36
CA LEU A 103 16.57 -4.74 0.03
C LEU A 103 17.54 -4.40 -1.10
#